data_AF-A0A919TUB1-F1
#
_entry.id   AF-A0A919TUB1-F1
#
_cell.length_a   1.000
_cell.length_b   1.000
_cell.length_c   1.000
_cell.angle_alpha   90.00
_cell.angle_beta   90.00
_cell.angle_gamma   90.00
#
_symmetry.space_group_name_H-M   'P 1'
#
loop_
_entity.id
_entity.type
_entity.pdbx_description
1 polymer ?
#
loop_
_entity_poly.entity_id
_entity_poly.type
_entity_poly.pdbx_seq_one_letter_code
_entity_poly.pdbx_strand_id
1 'polypeptide(L)'
;MPILTSLSAYGQWLLANPNPALVSNIATPGCAVANLLTQQINGLLSSNAYVRTSPAVFTSVLGPSPAPGPQAVMDVIASRPAEPVLSRTGAKVISTFNAYPQSTLQVTLDLGADKRWRFCSVQAATDEGSTDDPSVPLI
;
A
#
# COMPACT_ATOMS: atom_id res chain seq x y z
N MET A 1 -7.74 1.92 -3.19
CA MET A 1 -6.44 2.59 -3.01
C MET A 1 -5.34 1.54 -2.79
N PRO A 2 -4.50 1.22 -3.80
CA PRO A 2 -3.52 0.13 -3.75
C PRO A 2 -2.08 0.53 -3.37
N ILE A 3 -1.97 1.55 -2.54
CA ILE A 3 -0.79 2.40 -2.58
C ILE A 3 0.40 1.79 -1.82
N LEU A 4 0.27 1.33 -0.57
CA LEU A 4 1.46 0.85 0.16
C LEU A 4 2.01 -0.51 -0.24
N THR A 5 1.20 -1.44 -0.75
CA THR A 5 1.74 -2.71 -1.28
C THR A 5 2.62 -2.46 -2.49
N SER A 6 2.19 -1.57 -3.40
CA SER A 6 3.05 -1.07 -4.48
C SER A 6 4.20 -0.17 -4.01
N LEU A 7 4.23 0.25 -2.74
CA LEU A 7 5.33 1.06 -2.19
C LEU A 7 6.36 0.24 -1.41
N SER A 8 5.98 -0.94 -0.90
CA SER A 8 6.92 -1.84 -0.22
C SER A 8 7.75 -2.62 -1.24
N ALA A 9 9.06 -2.81 -0.98
CA ALA A 9 9.96 -3.49 -1.91
C ALA A 9 9.45 -4.87 -2.34
N TYR A 10 8.89 -5.65 -1.41
CA TYR A 10 8.40 -7.00 -1.72
C TYR A 10 7.01 -6.99 -2.41
N GLY A 11 6.13 -6.03 -2.10
CA GLY A 11 4.89 -5.88 -2.86
C GLY A 11 5.13 -5.35 -4.28
N GLN A 12 6.12 -4.49 -4.47
CA GLN A 12 6.62 -4.11 -5.80
C GLN A 12 7.13 -5.32 -6.57
N TRP A 13 7.90 -6.19 -5.91
CA TRP A 13 8.37 -7.41 -6.54
C TRP A 13 7.23 -8.32 -6.98
N LEU A 14 6.15 -8.46 -6.20
CA LEU A 14 4.97 -9.25 -6.62
C LEU A 14 4.21 -8.64 -7.80
N LEU A 15 4.16 -7.31 -7.91
CA LEU A 15 3.53 -6.67 -9.06
C LEU A 15 4.38 -6.82 -10.34
N ALA A 16 5.71 -6.88 -10.19
CA ALA A 16 6.63 -7.21 -11.28
C ALA A 16 6.65 -8.71 -11.61
N ASN A 17 6.44 -9.58 -10.62
CA ASN A 17 6.41 -11.03 -10.74
C ASN A 17 5.13 -11.63 -10.12
N PRO A 18 3.95 -11.42 -10.74
CA PRO A 18 2.66 -11.88 -10.23
C PRO A 18 2.65 -13.34 -9.76
N ASN A 19 2.53 -13.54 -8.45
CA ASN A 19 2.36 -14.86 -7.82
C ASN A 19 1.45 -14.75 -6.58
N PRO A 20 0.19 -15.26 -6.63
CA PRO A 20 -0.76 -15.10 -5.54
C PRO A 20 -0.37 -15.90 -4.29
N ALA A 21 0.41 -16.97 -4.42
CA ALA A 21 0.86 -17.79 -3.29
C ALA A 21 1.78 -17.05 -2.31
N LEU A 22 2.35 -15.93 -2.76
CA LEU A 22 3.32 -15.14 -1.98
C LEU A 22 2.70 -13.89 -1.34
N VAL A 23 1.39 -13.66 -1.51
CA VAL A 23 0.68 -12.51 -0.91
C VAL A 23 0.76 -12.55 0.61
N SER A 24 0.65 -13.74 1.21
CA SER A 24 0.72 -13.94 2.66
C SER A 24 2.09 -13.61 3.28
N ASN A 25 3.13 -13.42 2.47
CA ASN A 25 4.43 -12.95 2.97
C ASN A 25 4.46 -11.44 3.24
N ILE A 26 3.54 -10.67 2.62
CA ILE A 26 3.46 -9.22 2.77
C ILE A 26 2.24 -8.82 3.61
N ALA A 27 1.11 -9.48 3.37
CA ALA A 27 -0.17 -9.05 3.87
C ALA A 27 -0.84 -10.16 4.69
N THR A 28 -1.51 -9.78 5.77
CA THR A 28 -2.21 -10.74 6.63
C THR A 28 -3.38 -11.35 5.86
N PRO A 29 -3.50 -12.69 5.77
CA PRO A 29 -4.65 -13.33 5.15
C PRO A 29 -5.98 -12.85 5.76
N GLY A 30 -6.96 -12.53 4.91
CA GLY A 30 -8.25 -12.00 5.32
C GLY A 30 -8.31 -10.49 5.55
N CYS A 31 -7.15 -9.81 5.67
CA CYS A 31 -7.11 -8.37 5.76
C CYS A 31 -7.29 -7.68 4.39
N ALA A 32 -7.68 -6.40 4.44
CA ALA A 32 -7.98 -5.59 3.26
C ALA A 32 -6.83 -5.56 2.23
N VAL A 33 -5.59 -5.44 2.70
CA VAL A 33 -4.41 -5.40 1.83
C VAL A 33 -4.19 -6.73 1.09
N ALA A 34 -4.37 -7.88 1.76
CA ALA A 34 -4.21 -9.19 1.12
C ALA A 34 -5.26 -9.42 0.03
N ASN A 35 -6.52 -9.03 0.30
CA ASN A 35 -7.61 -9.15 -0.67
C ASN A 35 -7.33 -8.29 -1.91
N LEU A 36 -6.89 -7.04 -1.70
CA LEU A 36 -6.58 -6.13 -2.78
C LEU A 36 -5.40 -6.62 -3.63
N LEU A 37 -4.31 -7.05 -2.98
CA LEU A 37 -3.12 -7.52 -3.67
C LEU A 37 -3.40 -8.80 -4.47
N THR A 38 -4.22 -9.70 -3.91
CA THR A 38 -4.69 -10.90 -4.62
C THR A 38 -5.49 -10.52 -5.86
N GLN A 39 -6.43 -9.58 -5.76
CA GLN A 39 -7.20 -9.10 -6.92
C GLN A 39 -6.31 -8.51 -8.00
N GLN A 40 -5.33 -7.69 -7.63
CA GLN A 40 -4.39 -7.09 -8.58
C GLN A 40 -3.52 -8.13 -9.28
N ILE A 41 -2.93 -9.07 -8.52
CA ILE A 41 -2.11 -10.15 -9.06
C ILE A 41 -2.94 -11.00 -10.02
N ASN A 42 -4.17 -11.37 -9.64
CA ASN A 42 -5.05 -12.15 -10.50
C ASN A 42 -5.43 -11.39 -11.77
N GLY A 43 -5.67 -10.07 -11.70
CA GLY A 43 -5.95 -9.24 -12.87
C GLY A 43 -4.76 -9.09 -13.82
N LEU A 44 -3.53 -9.04 -13.28
CA LEU A 44 -2.30 -9.05 -14.08
C LEU A 44 -2.11 -10.42 -14.75
N LEU A 45 -2.33 -11.51 -14.02
CA LEU A 45 -2.25 -12.87 -14.58
C LEU A 45 -3.30 -13.10 -15.68
N SER A 46 -4.55 -12.70 -15.45
CA SER A 46 -5.63 -12.84 -16.45
C SER A 46 -5.35 -12.03 -17.71
N SER A 47 -4.66 -10.91 -17.58
CA SER A 47 -4.25 -10.04 -18.69
C SER A 47 -2.90 -10.43 -19.30
N ASN A 48 -2.30 -11.52 -18.83
CA ASN A 48 -0.93 -11.94 -19.17
C ASN A 48 0.08 -10.78 -19.10
N ALA A 49 0.06 -10.06 -17.99
CA ALA A 49 0.76 -8.80 -17.79
C ALA A 49 1.60 -8.78 -16.51
N TYR A 50 2.41 -7.73 -16.37
CA TYR A 50 3.14 -7.40 -15.14
C TYR A 50 3.38 -5.89 -15.06
N VAL A 51 3.76 -5.41 -13.88
CA VAL A 51 4.07 -3.99 -13.67
C VAL A 51 5.57 -3.79 -13.72
N ARG A 52 6.04 -2.81 -14.50
CA ARG A 52 7.41 -2.30 -14.32
C ARG A 52 7.39 -1.31 -13.17
N THR A 53 7.75 -1.79 -11.99
CA THR A 53 7.69 -1.00 -10.77
C THR A 53 8.79 0.05 -10.70
N SER A 54 8.53 1.10 -9.93
CA SER A 54 9.46 2.17 -9.62
C SER A 54 9.56 2.31 -8.11
N PRO A 55 10.74 2.64 -7.54
CA PRO A 55 10.87 2.81 -6.11
C PRO A 55 9.89 3.84 -5.55
N ALA A 56 9.27 3.48 -4.43
CA ALA A 56 8.53 4.40 -3.58
C ALA A 56 9.45 5.46 -2.98
N VAL A 57 8.91 6.67 -2.77
CA VAL A 57 9.56 7.69 -1.96
C VAL A 57 8.79 7.81 -0.65
N PHE A 58 9.43 7.45 0.45
CA PHE A 58 8.94 7.67 1.81
C PHE A 58 9.61 8.92 2.37
N THR A 59 8.81 9.92 2.76
CA THR A 59 9.34 11.18 3.30
C THR A 59 9.18 11.29 4.81
N SER A 60 8.17 10.62 5.39
CA SER A 60 7.98 10.56 6.84
C SER A 60 7.31 9.25 7.25
N VAL A 61 7.68 8.78 8.44
CA VAL A 61 7.02 7.67 9.14
C VAL A 61 6.84 8.10 10.58
N LEU A 62 5.59 8.15 11.03
CA LEU A 62 5.18 8.54 12.37
C LEU A 62 4.52 7.34 13.05
N GLY A 63 5.10 6.87 14.16
CA GLY A 63 4.58 5.75 14.92
C GLY A 63 5.67 4.84 15.50
N PRO A 64 5.29 3.65 16.02
CA PRO A 64 3.91 3.14 16.08
C PRO A 64 3.06 3.87 17.13
N SER A 65 1.80 4.14 16.83
CA SER A 65 0.80 4.55 17.83
C SER A 65 0.30 3.32 18.61
N PRO A 66 -0.21 3.50 19.84
CA PRO A 66 -0.76 2.41 20.62
C PRO A 66 -1.92 1.73 19.85
N ALA A 67 -1.77 0.43 19.59
CA ALA A 67 -2.80 -0.39 18.98
C ALA A 67 -3.08 -1.62 19.86
N PRO A 68 -4.32 -2.12 19.89
CA PRO A 68 -4.65 -3.31 20.69
C PRO A 68 -3.96 -4.56 20.14
N GLY A 69 -3.45 -5.41 21.04
CA GLY A 69 -2.93 -6.72 20.69
C GLY A 69 -1.62 -6.69 19.89
N PRO A 70 -1.41 -7.61 18.91
CA PRO A 70 -0.17 -7.73 18.14
C PRO A 70 -0.12 -6.76 16.95
N GLN A 71 -0.82 -5.63 17.01
CA GLN A 71 -0.92 -4.67 15.91
C GLN A 71 0.01 -3.49 16.12
N ALA A 72 0.44 -2.89 15.00
CA ALA A 72 1.13 -1.60 14.99
C ALA A 72 0.43 -0.71 13.97
N VAL A 73 0.11 0.52 14.38
CA VAL A 73 -0.45 1.54 13.50
C VAL A 73 0.59 2.65 13.32
N MET A 74 0.77 3.11 12.09
CA MET A 74 1.72 4.18 11.77
C MET A 74 1.17 5.03 10.64
N ASP A 75 1.48 6.32 10.68
CA ASP A 75 1.21 7.23 9.58
C ASP A 75 2.46 7.37 8.73
N VAL A 76 2.30 7.25 7.42
CA VAL A 76 3.39 7.25 6.45
C VAL A 76 3.09 8.28 5.38
N ILE A 77 4.02 9.20 5.15
CA ILE A 77 3.96 10.11 4.00
C ILE A 77 4.78 9.48 2.89
N ALA A 78 4.10 9.13 1.79
CA ALA A 78 4.74 8.46 0.67
C ALA A 78 4.20 8.95 -0.68
N SER A 79 5.01 8.76 -1.72
CA SER A 79 4.64 8.97 -3.12
C SER A 79 5.17 7.84 -4.01
N ARG A 80 4.54 7.66 -5.17
CA ARG A 80 4.96 6.71 -6.21
C ARG A 80 4.82 7.38 -7.57
N PRO A 81 5.81 7.30 -8.47
CA PRO A 81 5.60 7.73 -9.85
C PRO A 81 4.59 6.81 -10.56
N ALA A 82 4.18 7.19 -11.77
CA ALA A 82 3.34 6.31 -12.59
C ALA A 82 4.14 5.07 -13.00
N GLU A 83 3.48 3.90 -13.00
CA GLU A 83 4.12 2.63 -13.32
C GLU A 83 3.41 1.98 -14.52
N PRO A 84 4.12 1.67 -15.62
CA PRO A 84 3.50 1.05 -16.76
C PRO A 84 3.22 -0.42 -16.50
N VAL A 85 2.06 -0.86 -16.97
CA VAL A 85 1.67 -2.27 -17.05
C VAL A 85 2.06 -2.78 -18.43
N LEU A 86 2.90 -3.81 -18.46
CA LEU A 86 3.48 -4.38 -19.66
C LEU A 86 2.85 -5.74 -19.95
N SER A 87 2.56 -6.00 -21.23
CA SER A 87 2.23 -7.34 -21.68
C SER A 87 3.46 -8.26 -21.58
N ARG A 88 3.24 -9.49 -21.11
CA ARG A 88 4.26 -10.55 -21.11
C ARG A 88 4.54 -11.11 -22.51
N THR A 89 3.62 -10.94 -23.46
CA THR A 89 3.77 -11.49 -24.83
C THR A 89 4.65 -10.65 -25.74
N GLY A 90 5.00 -9.41 -25.36
CA GLY A 90 5.78 -8.53 -26.25
C GLY A 90 6.28 -7.22 -25.64
N ALA A 91 6.39 -7.13 -24.31
CA ALA A 91 6.89 -5.95 -23.58
C ALA A 91 6.23 -4.60 -23.97
N LYS A 92 5.02 -4.63 -24.54
CA LYS A 92 4.25 -3.45 -24.89
C LYS A 92 3.50 -2.92 -23.67
N VAL A 93 3.49 -1.60 -23.49
CA VAL A 93 2.65 -0.94 -22.50
C VAL A 93 1.18 -1.11 -22.89
N ILE A 94 0.39 -1.73 -22.02
CA ILE A 94 -1.04 -1.98 -22.22
C ILE A 94 -1.92 -1.10 -21.32
N SER A 95 -1.39 -0.64 -20.21
CA SER A 95 -2.02 0.35 -19.32
C SER A 95 -0.96 0.96 -18.40
N THR A 96 -1.37 1.86 -17.51
CA THR A 96 -0.48 2.53 -16.55
C THR A 96 -1.19 2.62 -15.21
N PHE A 97 -0.51 2.22 -14.14
CA PHE A 97 -0.90 2.62 -12.80
C PHE A 97 -0.53 4.10 -12.61
N ASN A 98 -1.56 4.94 -12.44
CA ASN A 98 -1.38 6.37 -12.22
C ASN A 98 -0.37 6.66 -11.11
N ALA A 99 0.34 7.78 -11.22
CA ALA A 99 1.19 8.25 -10.14
C ALA A 99 0.37 8.40 -8.85
N TYR A 100 0.99 8.06 -7.73
CA TYR A 100 0.47 8.40 -6.43
C TYR A 100 1.18 9.65 -5.92
N PRO A 101 0.49 10.80 -5.82
CA PRO A 101 1.10 12.02 -5.30
C PRO A 101 1.52 11.81 -3.84
N GLN A 102 2.39 12.67 -3.34
CA GLN A 102 2.76 12.65 -1.92
C GLN A 102 1.50 12.82 -1.07
N SER A 103 1.24 11.86 -0.19
CA SER A 103 0.04 11.85 0.65
C SER A 103 0.30 11.08 1.94
N THR A 104 -0.46 11.43 2.98
CA THR A 104 -0.43 10.76 4.28
C THR A 104 -1.30 9.51 4.25
N LEU A 105 -0.73 8.40 4.70
CA LEU A 105 -1.34 7.08 4.71
C LEU A 105 -1.30 6.53 6.13
N GLN A 106 -2.45 6.12 6.66
CA GLN A 106 -2.49 5.31 7.87
C GLN A 106 -2.29 3.84 7.50
N VAL A 107 -1.34 3.21 8.18
CA VAL A 107 -0.89 1.85 7.91
C VAL A 107 -1.08 1.00 9.15
N THR A 108 -1.81 -0.10 9.01
CA THR A 108 -1.94 -1.10 10.07
C THR A 108 -1.12 -2.33 9.70
N LEU A 109 -0.22 -2.72 10.58
CA LEU A 109 0.54 -3.95 10.50
C LEU A 109 0.06 -4.93 11.58
N ASP A 110 -0.02 -6.21 11.25
CA ASP A 110 -0.18 -7.29 12.22
C ASP A 110 1.12 -8.07 12.38
N LEU A 111 1.48 -8.40 13.61
CA LEU A 111 2.54 -9.34 13.90
C LEU A 111 2.00 -10.77 13.83
N GLY A 112 2.42 -11.51 12.80
CA GLY A 112 2.05 -12.92 12.64
C GLY A 112 2.66 -13.82 13.72
N ALA A 113 2.14 -15.04 13.84
CA ALA A 113 2.64 -16.05 14.78
C ALA A 113 4.13 -16.39 14.55
N ASP A 114 4.59 -16.26 13.30
CA ASP A 114 5.98 -16.42 12.87
C ASP A 114 6.86 -15.18 13.15
N LYS A 115 6.35 -14.23 13.95
CA LYS A 115 7.03 -12.99 14.34
C LYS A 115 7.41 -12.08 13.16
N ARG A 116 6.65 -12.15 12.05
CA ARG A 116 6.79 -11.25 10.92
C ARG A 116 5.65 -10.27 10.83
N TRP A 117 5.99 -8.99 10.68
CA TRP A 117 5.04 -7.92 10.42
C TRP A 117 4.49 -8.03 9.00
N ARG A 118 3.16 -7.92 8.87
CA ARG A 118 2.45 -7.94 7.61
C ARG A 118 1.44 -6.81 7.56
N PHE A 119 1.20 -6.27 6.38
CA PHE A 119 0.18 -5.27 6.17
C PHE A 119 -1.21 -5.88 6.35
N CYS A 120 -2.02 -5.28 7.21
CA CYS A 120 -3.45 -5.58 7.29
C CYS A 120 -4.26 -4.53 6.54
N SER A 121 -4.08 -3.25 6.88
CA SER A 121 -4.85 -2.15 6.29
C SER A 121 -3.93 -1.00 5.85
N VAL A 122 -4.34 -0.31 4.79
CA VAL A 122 -3.72 0.91 4.29
C VAL A 122 -4.84 1.82 3.83
N GLN A 123 -4.91 3.00 4.43
CA GLN A 123 -5.96 3.97 4.13
C GLN A 123 -5.32 5.34 3.99
N ALA A 124 -5.87 6.20 3.14
CA ALA A 124 -5.51 7.62 3.21
C ALA A 124 -5.87 8.10 4.62
N ALA A 125 -4.94 8.78 5.28
CA ALA A 125 -5.29 9.43 6.53
C ALA A 125 -6.38 10.44 6.19
N THR A 126 -7.57 10.29 6.78
CA THR A 126 -8.54 11.36 6.80
C THR A 126 -7.94 12.49 7.63
N ASP A 127 -7.85 13.70 7.07
CA ASP A 127 -7.56 14.92 7.81
C ASP A 127 -8.71 15.17 8.83
N GLU A 128 -8.84 14.36 9.87
CA GLU A 128 -9.56 14.75 11.08
C GLU A 128 -8.60 15.59 11.92
N GLY A 129 -8.32 16.79 11.42
CA GLY A 129 -7.28 17.66 11.94
C GLY A 129 -7.49 19.14 11.64
N SER A 130 -8.74 19.56 11.39
CA SER A 130 -9.18 20.92 11.70
C SER A 130 -10.44 20.83 12.54
N THR A 131 -10.30 20.50 13.83
CA THR A 131 -11.22 21.10 14.80
C THR A 131 -11.01 22.60 14.70
N ASP A 132 -11.91 23.29 14.00
CA ASP A 132 -12.17 24.70 14.24
C ASP A 132 -12.46 24.82 15.75
N ASP A 133 -11.45 25.24 16.51
CA ASP A 133 -11.60 25.55 17.93
C ASP A 133 -12.55 26.75 18.06
N PRO A 134 -13.72 26.61 18.71
CA PRO A 134 -14.70 27.69 18.88
C PRO A 134 -14.27 28.78 19.91
N SER A 135 -12.97 29.01 20.08
CA SER A 135 -12.42 29.78 21.21
C SER A 135 -11.63 31.05 20.81
N VAL A 136 -11.92 31.69 19.68
CA VAL A 136 -11.42 33.05 19.42
C VAL A 136 -12.46 34.08 19.87
N PRO A 137 -12.18 34.89 20.92
CA PRO A 137 -13.13 35.86 21.43
C PRO A 137 -13.32 37.03 20.46
N LEU A 138 -14.57 37.51 20.38
CA LEU A 138 -14.97 38.75 19.73
C LEU A 138 -14.11 39.93 20.20
N ILE A 139 -13.54 40.66 19.25
CA ILE A 139 -13.20 42.08 19.38
C ILE A 139 -13.73 42.79 18.13
#